data_AF-A0A370MZT9-F1
#
_entry.id   AF-A0A370MZT9-F1
#
_cell.length_a   1.000
_cell.length_b   1.000
_cell.length_c   1.000
_cell.angle_alpha   90.00
_cell.angle_beta   90.00
_cell.angle_gamma   90.00
#
_symmetry.space_group_name_H-M   'P 1'
#
loop_
_entity.id
_entity.type
_entity.pdbx_description
1 polymer ?
#
loop_
_entity_poly.entity_id
_entity_poly.type
_entity_poly.pdbx_seq_one_letter_code
_entity_poly.pdbx_strand_id
1 'polypeptide(L)'
;MLTAHVPDLAAALERHVKVLADDIGERNVFRPDALHAAADYIVQQWTRSGRAVTHQDYQVRGVPCANIEVALEGCVRSDEIIVLGAHYDTVRNSPGADDNASGVAALLEIAGMLQSLSPRYTVRCVAFVNEEAPFFFRGDMGSLRYARAARLRGDRIRLMLSLEMLGYYRDEPGTQRYPPLLRYFYPACGNFIGFVSNLRSARQLRWFVDAFQASSDFPLEAAALPWWVPGVALSDHSSFWLHGYPAAMVTDTAYLRNPHYHTAHDVPATLDYGRMAAVTRGLAASVASLGPGGANPGKTRAPEKRRL
;
A
#
# COMPACT_ATOMS: atom_id res chain seq x y z
N MET A 1 17.66 30.56 6.39
CA MET A 1 18.30 29.50 7.19
C MET A 1 17.24 28.81 8.03
N LEU A 2 16.67 27.73 7.51
CA LEU A 2 15.78 26.81 8.23
C LEU A 2 16.21 25.39 7.84
N THR A 3 17.39 24.97 8.30
CA THR A 3 17.78 23.56 8.32
C THR A 3 17.14 22.94 9.56
N ALA A 4 15.81 22.79 9.53
CA ALA A 4 15.19 21.79 10.38
C ALA A 4 15.69 20.43 9.86
N HIS A 5 16.32 19.67 10.72
CA HIS A 5 16.87 18.35 10.43
C HIS A 5 15.71 17.44 10.00
N VAL A 6 15.43 17.37 8.69
CA VAL A 6 14.52 16.35 8.15
C VAL A 6 15.20 15.02 8.50
N PRO A 7 14.58 14.16 9.32
CA PRO A 7 15.16 12.87 9.64
C PRO A 7 15.49 12.15 8.34
N ASP A 8 16.64 11.47 8.29
CA ASP A 8 16.94 10.59 7.16
C ASP A 8 15.82 9.56 7.01
N LEU A 9 15.11 9.63 5.87
CA LEU A 9 13.95 8.78 5.57
C LEU A 9 14.35 7.30 5.56
N ALA A 10 15.54 6.95 5.07
CA ALA A 10 16.01 5.57 5.07
C ALA A 10 16.13 5.04 6.51
N ALA A 11 16.76 5.82 7.40
CA ALA A 11 16.86 5.47 8.81
C ALA A 11 15.48 5.41 9.51
N ALA A 12 14.51 6.23 9.10
CA ALA A 12 13.15 6.18 9.63
C ALA A 12 12.41 4.90 9.23
N LEU A 13 12.47 4.55 7.95
CA LEU A 13 11.92 3.30 7.44
C LEU A 13 12.57 2.08 8.11
N GLU A 14 13.89 2.08 8.27
CA GLU A 14 14.62 1.02 8.99
C GLU A 14 14.14 0.86 10.44
N ARG A 15 13.94 1.97 11.17
CA ARG A 15 13.39 1.91 12.53
C ARG A 15 11.99 1.30 12.57
N HIS A 16 11.11 1.68 11.64
CA HIS A 16 9.77 1.11 11.56
C HIS A 16 9.80 -0.38 11.28
N VAL A 17 10.60 -0.82 10.30
CA VAL A 17 10.73 -2.23 9.95
C VAL A 17 11.33 -3.03 11.11
N LYS A 18 12.35 -2.52 11.80
CA LYS A 18 12.94 -3.19 12.97
C LYS A 18 11.93 -3.39 14.09
N VAL A 19 11.13 -2.37 14.42
CA VAL A 19 10.10 -2.54 15.46
C VAL A 19 9.06 -3.60 15.06
N LEU A 20 8.58 -3.55 13.82
CA LEU A 20 7.52 -4.45 13.35
C LEU A 20 7.99 -5.90 13.15
N ALA A 21 9.20 -6.10 12.61
CA ALA A 21 9.68 -7.42 12.17
C ALA A 21 10.78 -8.03 13.05
N ASP A 22 11.40 -7.26 13.95
CA ASP A 22 12.40 -7.78 14.91
C ASP A 22 11.85 -7.71 16.34
N ASP A 23 11.52 -6.51 16.84
CA ASP A 23 11.05 -6.34 18.22
C ASP A 23 9.69 -7.03 18.46
N ILE A 24 8.75 -6.89 17.51
CA ILE A 24 7.43 -7.55 17.53
C ILE A 24 7.50 -8.92 16.83
N GLY A 25 8.09 -8.97 15.63
CA GLY A 25 8.25 -10.19 14.84
C GLY A 25 6.94 -10.70 14.23
N GLU A 26 6.74 -12.03 14.26
CA GLU A 26 5.55 -12.69 13.71
C GLU A 26 4.27 -12.19 14.40
N ARG A 27 3.34 -11.64 13.61
CA ARG A 27 2.17 -10.91 14.08
C ARG A 27 0.92 -11.32 13.28
N ASN A 28 0.09 -12.16 13.88
CA ASN A 28 -1.14 -12.67 13.26
C ASN A 28 -2.15 -13.08 14.35
N VAL A 29 -3.36 -13.49 13.97
CA VAL A 29 -4.40 -13.87 14.95
C VAL A 29 -4.02 -15.07 15.83
N PHE A 30 -3.02 -15.87 15.46
CA PHE A 30 -2.50 -16.96 16.28
C PHE A 30 -1.45 -16.47 17.30
N ARG A 31 -1.03 -15.21 17.18
CA ARG A 31 -0.15 -14.44 18.06
C ARG A 31 -0.82 -13.10 18.43
N PRO A 32 -1.97 -13.13 19.13
CA PRO A 32 -2.81 -11.94 19.33
C PRO A 32 -2.05 -10.78 19.98
N ASP A 33 -1.21 -11.05 20.97
CA ASP A 33 -0.41 -10.01 21.65
C ASP A 33 0.53 -9.28 20.68
N ALA A 34 1.18 -9.99 19.76
CA ALA A 34 2.06 -9.41 18.74
C ALA A 34 1.26 -8.64 17.67
N LEU A 35 0.10 -9.17 17.26
CA LEU A 35 -0.81 -8.48 16.35
C LEU A 35 -1.32 -7.16 16.95
N HIS A 36 -1.68 -7.16 18.24
CA HIS A 36 -2.11 -5.97 18.96
C HIS A 36 -0.96 -5.00 19.18
N ALA A 37 0.25 -5.48 19.50
CA ALA A 37 1.44 -4.64 19.61
C ALA A 37 1.75 -3.90 18.29
N ALA A 38 1.58 -4.56 17.14
CA ALA A 38 1.75 -3.92 15.83
C ALA A 38 0.68 -2.86 15.56
N ALA A 39 -0.58 -3.16 15.88
CA ALA A 39 -1.67 -2.19 15.78
C ALA A 39 -1.43 -0.97 16.67
N ASP A 40 -1.05 -1.18 17.94
CA ASP A 40 -0.75 -0.12 18.90
C ASP A 40 0.44 0.73 18.46
N TYR A 41 1.47 0.10 17.88
CA TYR A 41 2.60 0.80 17.30
C TYR A 41 2.16 1.77 16.20
N ILE A 42 1.36 1.31 15.24
CA ILE A 42 0.85 2.13 14.13
C ILE A 42 0.02 3.29 14.66
N VAL A 43 -0.92 3.02 15.58
CA VAL A 43 -1.73 4.04 16.25
C VAL A 43 -0.83 5.08 16.94
N GLN A 44 0.20 4.62 17.66
CA GLN A 44 1.12 5.50 18.36
C GLN A 44 1.91 6.39 17.40
N GLN A 45 2.42 5.86 16.28
CA GLN A 45 3.16 6.66 15.29
C GLN A 45 2.26 7.75 14.69
N TRP A 46 1.05 7.40 14.27
CA TRP A 46 0.10 8.37 13.74
C TRP A 46 -0.37 9.39 14.80
N THR A 47 -0.66 8.97 16.02
CA THR A 47 -1.08 9.89 17.10
C THR A 47 0.03 10.87 17.47
N ARG A 48 1.28 10.41 17.59
CA ARG A 48 2.46 11.28 17.85
C ARG A 48 2.65 12.33 16.78
N SER A 49 2.24 12.01 15.55
CA SER A 49 2.31 12.91 14.41
C SER A 49 1.08 13.85 14.31
N GLY A 50 0.21 13.88 15.33
CA GLY A 50 -0.95 14.76 15.43
C GLY A 50 -2.17 14.33 14.61
N ARG A 51 -2.21 13.06 14.15
CA ARG A 51 -3.30 12.55 13.29
C ARG A 51 -4.41 11.94 14.12
N ALA A 52 -5.66 12.18 13.71
CA ALA A 52 -6.82 11.50 14.26
C ALA A 52 -6.92 10.10 13.66
N VAL A 53 -6.73 9.09 14.49
CA VAL A 53 -6.78 7.68 14.09
C VAL A 53 -8.21 7.15 14.21
N THR A 54 -8.68 6.44 13.18
CA THR A 54 -9.98 5.76 13.15
C THR A 54 -9.77 4.26 13.05
N HIS A 55 -10.62 3.49 13.72
CA HIS A 55 -10.59 2.03 13.71
C HIS A 55 -11.83 1.49 13.00
N GLN A 56 -11.66 0.44 12.19
CA GLN A 56 -12.74 -0.44 11.76
C GLN A 56 -12.60 -1.77 12.49
N ASP A 57 -13.17 -1.84 13.69
CA ASP A 57 -13.07 -3.02 14.55
C ASP A 57 -13.96 -4.19 14.09
N TYR A 58 -13.45 -5.40 14.25
CA TYR A 58 -14.19 -6.64 14.09
C TYR A 58 -13.52 -7.79 14.85
N GLN A 59 -14.20 -8.93 14.94
CA GLN A 59 -13.72 -10.12 15.65
C GLN A 59 -13.39 -11.22 14.66
N VAL A 60 -12.22 -11.84 14.81
CA VAL A 60 -11.81 -13.04 14.06
C VAL A 60 -11.41 -14.11 15.05
N ARG A 61 -12.18 -15.21 15.10
CA ARG A 61 -11.91 -16.35 16.02
C ARG A 61 -11.79 -15.92 17.49
N GLY A 62 -12.54 -14.91 17.92
CA GLY A 62 -12.48 -14.36 19.28
C GLY A 62 -11.32 -13.40 19.55
N VAL A 63 -10.51 -13.08 18.53
CA VAL A 63 -9.45 -12.08 18.60
C VAL A 63 -9.99 -10.75 18.05
N PRO A 64 -9.91 -9.65 18.81
CA PRO A 64 -10.17 -8.32 18.29
C PRO A 64 -9.17 -7.95 17.20
N CYS A 65 -9.66 -7.50 16.05
CA CYS A 65 -8.87 -7.03 14.92
C CYS A 65 -9.42 -5.68 14.44
N ALA A 66 -8.57 -4.84 13.86
CA ALA A 66 -8.99 -3.56 13.31
C ALA A 66 -8.22 -3.22 12.05
N ASN A 67 -8.91 -2.68 11.04
CA ASN A 67 -8.21 -1.81 10.09
C ASN A 67 -8.00 -0.45 10.76
N ILE A 68 -6.82 0.12 10.59
CA ILE A 68 -6.42 1.38 11.25
C ILE A 68 -6.24 2.43 10.17
N GLU A 69 -6.91 3.56 10.29
CA GLU A 69 -6.94 4.60 9.26
C GLU A 69 -6.55 5.97 9.81
N VAL A 70 -5.81 6.73 9.00
CA VAL A 70 -5.76 8.20 9.08
C VAL A 70 -6.17 8.82 7.76
N ALA A 71 -6.91 9.92 7.83
CA ALA A 71 -7.32 10.69 6.66
C ALA A 71 -6.62 12.04 6.62
N LEU A 72 -6.07 12.40 5.46
CA LEU A 72 -5.59 13.73 5.14
C LEU A 72 -6.56 14.37 4.16
N GLU A 73 -7.16 15.50 4.55
CA GLU A 73 -8.15 16.18 3.73
C GLU A 73 -7.52 16.77 2.47
N GLY A 74 -8.19 16.56 1.32
CA GLY A 74 -7.75 17.10 0.05
C GLY A 74 -8.01 18.60 -0.08
N CYS A 75 -7.04 19.38 -0.54
CA CYS A 75 -7.14 20.84 -0.63
C CYS A 75 -8.01 21.35 -1.79
N VAL A 76 -8.34 20.50 -2.78
CA VAL A 76 -9.14 20.87 -3.96
C VAL A 76 -10.41 20.01 -4.11
N ARG A 77 -10.29 18.70 -3.90
CA ARG A 77 -11.36 17.71 -4.10
C ARG A 77 -11.45 16.80 -2.88
N SER A 78 -11.85 17.35 -1.74
CA SER A 78 -12.00 16.59 -0.50
C SER A 78 -13.07 15.49 -0.55
N ASP A 79 -13.99 15.57 -1.53
CA ASP A 79 -15.04 14.56 -1.79
C ASP A 79 -14.56 13.32 -2.55
N GLU A 80 -13.34 13.35 -3.10
CA GLU A 80 -12.73 12.26 -3.85
C GLU A 80 -11.53 11.69 -3.11
N ILE A 81 -11.41 10.36 -3.09
CA ILE A 81 -10.50 9.66 -2.18
C ILE A 81 -9.43 8.89 -2.95
N ILE A 82 -8.18 9.02 -2.52
CA ILE A 82 -7.09 8.09 -2.81
C ILE A 82 -6.87 7.24 -1.57
N VAL A 83 -6.86 5.92 -1.73
CA VAL A 83 -6.53 5.00 -0.62
C VAL A 83 -5.10 4.52 -0.82
N LEU A 84 -4.26 4.69 0.19
CA LEU A 84 -2.97 4.01 0.31
C LEU A 84 -3.14 2.97 1.39
N GLY A 85 -2.78 1.72 1.13
CA GLY A 85 -2.90 0.68 2.14
C GLY A 85 -1.72 -0.28 2.16
N ALA A 86 -1.47 -0.86 3.32
CA ALA A 86 -0.50 -1.93 3.55
C ALA A 86 -1.06 -2.83 4.64
N HIS A 87 -0.84 -4.13 4.59
CA HIS A 87 -1.24 -5.00 5.69
C HIS A 87 -0.17 -5.06 6.77
N TYR A 88 -0.59 -5.15 8.02
CA TYR A 88 0.31 -5.19 9.16
C TYR A 88 0.39 -6.57 9.82
N ASP A 89 -0.40 -7.55 9.39
CA ASP A 89 -0.21 -8.95 9.79
C ASP A 89 0.87 -9.65 8.94
N THR A 90 1.31 -10.82 9.40
CA THR A 90 2.27 -11.69 8.69
C THR A 90 1.73 -13.11 8.55
N VAL A 91 2.22 -13.83 7.54
CA VAL A 91 2.12 -15.28 7.54
C VAL A 91 2.80 -15.90 8.78
N ARG A 92 2.37 -17.11 9.12
CA ARG A 92 2.97 -17.89 10.21
C ARG A 92 4.43 -18.25 9.92
N ASN A 93 5.26 -18.24 10.95
CA ASN A 93 6.71 -18.54 10.92
C ASN A 93 7.55 -17.54 10.10
N SER A 94 7.03 -16.35 9.83
CA SER A 94 7.79 -15.27 9.19
C SER A 94 7.73 -13.99 10.04
N PRO A 95 8.86 -13.27 10.22
CA PRO A 95 8.85 -11.94 10.83
C PRO A 95 8.25 -10.87 9.92
N GLY A 96 8.25 -11.10 8.59
CA GLY A 96 7.58 -10.23 7.64
C GLY A 96 8.18 -8.83 7.53
N ALA A 97 9.51 -8.76 7.37
CA ALA A 97 10.24 -7.49 7.22
C ALA A 97 9.93 -6.83 5.88
N ASP A 98 10.07 -7.57 4.78
CA ASP A 98 9.60 -7.11 3.48
C ASP A 98 8.08 -7.25 3.38
N ASP A 99 7.53 -8.37 3.89
CA ASP A 99 6.12 -8.76 3.79
C ASP A 99 5.38 -8.74 5.15
N ASN A 100 4.78 -7.63 5.58
CA ASN A 100 4.72 -6.36 4.87
C ASN A 100 5.05 -5.17 5.79
N ALA A 101 6.03 -5.34 6.69
CA ALA A 101 6.52 -4.24 7.51
C ALA A 101 7.11 -3.11 6.65
N SER A 102 7.67 -3.43 5.47
CA SER A 102 8.16 -2.44 4.52
C SER A 102 7.03 -1.55 3.98
N GLY A 103 5.89 -2.12 3.59
CA GLY A 103 4.70 -1.37 3.15
C GLY A 103 4.12 -0.52 4.28
N VAL A 104 4.03 -1.05 5.50
CA VAL A 104 3.56 -0.29 6.68
C VAL A 104 4.50 0.87 7.01
N ALA A 105 5.81 0.65 6.99
CA ALA A 105 6.80 1.71 7.22
C ALA A 105 6.67 2.84 6.18
N ALA A 106 6.53 2.49 4.89
CA ALA A 106 6.29 3.47 3.84
C ALA A 106 4.97 4.22 4.05
N LEU A 107 3.90 3.51 4.46
CA LEU A 107 2.59 4.10 4.73
C LEU A 107 2.64 5.15 5.86
N LEU A 108 3.37 4.86 6.95
CA LEU A 108 3.57 5.78 8.06
C LEU A 108 4.28 7.06 7.61
N GLU A 109 5.37 6.94 6.86
CA GLU A 109 6.17 8.07 6.38
C GLU A 109 5.45 8.87 5.28
N ILE A 110 4.72 8.21 4.37
CA ILE A 110 3.89 8.89 3.36
C ILE A 110 2.80 9.71 4.03
N ALA A 111 2.11 9.17 5.04
CA ALA A 111 1.13 9.92 5.80
C ALA A 111 1.77 11.20 6.38
N GLY A 112 2.97 11.08 6.97
CA GLY A 112 3.82 12.18 7.44
C GLY A 112 4.06 13.27 6.40
N MET A 113 4.61 12.88 5.25
CA MET A 113 4.98 13.79 4.16
C MET A 113 3.79 14.52 3.54
N LEU A 114 2.66 13.82 3.34
CA LEU A 114 1.48 14.37 2.67
C LEU A 114 0.87 15.58 3.39
N GLN A 115 1.06 15.69 4.71
CA GLN A 115 0.61 16.85 5.47
C GLN A 115 1.27 18.16 4.99
N SER A 116 2.55 18.10 4.62
CA SER A 116 3.28 19.25 4.09
C SER A 116 3.03 19.47 2.60
N LEU A 117 2.66 18.41 1.86
CA LEU A 117 2.48 18.45 0.41
C LEU A 117 1.06 18.86 -0.03
N SER A 118 0.09 18.94 0.90
CA SER A 118 -1.28 19.41 0.64
C SER A 118 -1.95 18.72 -0.58
N PRO A 119 -2.22 17.41 -0.51
CA PRO A 119 -2.70 16.64 -1.65
C PRO A 119 -4.02 17.19 -2.21
N ARG A 120 -4.20 17.08 -3.53
CA ARG A 120 -5.41 17.53 -4.22
C ARG A 120 -6.69 16.83 -3.73
N TYR A 121 -6.58 15.53 -3.52
CA TYR A 121 -7.65 14.63 -3.12
C TYR A 121 -7.50 14.25 -1.65
N THR A 122 -8.60 13.85 -1.01
CA THR A 122 -8.50 13.25 0.32
C THR A 122 -7.70 11.96 0.23
N VAL A 123 -6.67 11.81 1.06
CA VAL A 123 -5.86 10.59 1.12
C VAL A 123 -6.19 9.84 2.40
N ARG A 124 -6.63 8.60 2.27
CA ARG A 124 -6.79 7.69 3.41
C ARG A 124 -5.63 6.71 3.42
N CYS A 125 -4.79 6.79 4.43
CA CYS A 125 -3.76 5.79 4.69
C CYS A 125 -4.35 4.74 5.63
N VAL A 126 -4.39 3.48 5.20
CA VAL A 126 -5.06 2.39 5.91
C VAL A 126 -4.12 1.22 6.13
N ALA A 127 -3.83 0.90 7.39
CA ALA A 127 -3.16 -0.33 7.75
C ALA A 127 -4.21 -1.44 7.86
N PHE A 128 -4.17 -2.41 6.94
CA PHE A 128 -5.10 -3.53 6.89
C PHE A 128 -4.65 -4.68 7.78
N VAL A 129 -5.60 -5.44 8.29
CA VAL A 129 -5.34 -6.64 9.09
C VAL A 129 -5.86 -7.89 8.40
N ASN A 130 -5.21 -9.03 8.62
CA ASN A 130 -5.61 -10.35 8.13
C ASN A 130 -5.59 -10.45 6.60
N GLU A 131 -4.58 -9.88 5.94
CA GLU A 131 -4.31 -10.16 4.52
C GLU A 131 -3.99 -11.65 4.36
N GLU A 132 -3.13 -12.15 5.25
CA GLU A 132 -2.39 -13.39 5.03
C GLU A 132 -3.24 -14.66 5.19
N ALA A 133 -2.70 -15.78 4.70
CA ALA A 133 -3.36 -17.07 4.87
C ALA A 133 -3.57 -17.41 6.37
N PRO A 134 -4.77 -17.85 6.79
CA PRO A 134 -5.87 -18.41 6.00
C PRO A 134 -6.97 -17.42 5.57
N PHE A 135 -6.79 -16.12 5.79
CA PHE A 135 -7.80 -15.09 5.57
C PHE A 135 -7.79 -14.50 4.16
N PHE A 136 -6.66 -14.63 3.46
CA PHE A 136 -6.50 -14.25 2.07
C PHE A 136 -7.69 -14.70 1.20
N PHE A 137 -8.29 -13.76 0.47
CA PHE A 137 -9.53 -13.92 -0.32
C PHE A 137 -10.79 -14.38 0.45
N ARG A 138 -10.86 -14.20 1.77
CA ARG A 138 -12.03 -14.56 2.59
C ARG A 138 -12.65 -13.35 3.28
N GLY A 139 -13.85 -13.54 3.81
CA GLY A 139 -14.66 -12.51 4.47
C GLY A 139 -14.01 -11.82 5.68
N ASP A 140 -12.97 -12.43 6.27
CA ASP A 140 -12.26 -11.91 7.44
C ASP A 140 -11.03 -11.07 7.10
N MET A 141 -10.69 -10.99 5.80
CA MET A 141 -9.65 -10.11 5.28
C MET A 141 -10.04 -8.63 5.48
N GLY A 142 -9.13 -7.86 6.06
CA GLY A 142 -9.37 -6.48 6.46
C GLY A 142 -9.71 -5.58 5.28
N SER A 143 -8.95 -5.64 4.19
CA SER A 143 -9.22 -4.87 2.98
C SER A 143 -10.58 -5.19 2.35
N LEU A 144 -11.05 -6.45 2.44
CA LEU A 144 -12.36 -6.83 1.92
C LEU A 144 -13.49 -6.21 2.74
N ARG A 145 -13.38 -6.25 4.08
CA ARG A 145 -14.32 -5.57 4.98
C ARG A 145 -14.32 -4.06 4.77
N TYR A 146 -13.13 -3.48 4.57
CA TYR A 146 -12.97 -2.05 4.32
C TYR A 146 -13.61 -1.63 3.00
N ALA A 147 -13.27 -2.30 1.89
CA ALA A 147 -13.78 -1.99 0.56
C ALA A 147 -15.30 -2.17 0.48
N ARG A 148 -15.86 -3.19 1.14
CA ARG A 148 -17.31 -3.37 1.28
C ARG A 148 -17.96 -2.21 2.02
N ALA A 149 -17.40 -1.81 3.16
CA ALA A 149 -17.93 -0.70 3.96
C ALA A 149 -17.85 0.64 3.19
N ALA A 150 -16.74 0.89 2.50
CA ALA A 150 -16.57 2.06 1.63
C ALA A 150 -17.64 2.10 0.53
N ARG A 151 -17.92 0.95 -0.09
CA ARG A 151 -18.96 0.83 -1.12
C ARG A 151 -20.36 1.11 -0.59
N LEU A 152 -20.65 0.70 0.64
CA LEU A 152 -21.92 0.95 1.33
C LEU A 152 -22.09 2.41 1.73
N ARG A 153 -21.01 3.06 2.20
CA ARG A 153 -21.01 4.52 2.49
C ARG A 153 -21.12 5.38 1.22
N GLY A 154 -20.82 4.81 0.06
CA GLY A 154 -20.79 5.54 -1.20
C GLY A 154 -19.50 6.34 -1.41
N ASP A 155 -18.41 5.94 -0.75
CA ASP A 155 -17.11 6.58 -0.85
C ASP A 155 -16.65 6.67 -2.31
N ARG A 156 -16.23 7.86 -2.74
CA ARG A 156 -15.76 8.13 -4.11
C ARG A 156 -14.26 7.86 -4.24
N ILE A 157 -13.88 6.59 -4.10
CA ILE A 157 -12.49 6.17 -4.27
C ILE A 157 -12.12 6.22 -5.75
N ARG A 158 -11.10 7.03 -6.07
CA ARG A 158 -10.56 7.26 -7.40
C ARG A 158 -9.54 6.19 -7.78
N LEU A 159 -8.73 5.80 -6.81
CA LEU A 159 -7.69 4.80 -6.92
C LEU A 159 -7.35 4.31 -5.51
N MET A 160 -7.19 3.00 -5.36
CA MET A 160 -6.50 2.40 -4.23
C MET A 160 -5.13 1.88 -4.68
N LEU A 161 -4.10 2.13 -3.88
CA LEU A 161 -2.75 1.60 -4.05
C LEU A 161 -2.43 0.70 -2.86
N SER A 162 -2.24 -0.60 -3.14
CA SER A 162 -1.70 -1.55 -2.16
C SER A 162 -0.19 -1.45 -2.17
N LEU A 163 0.42 -1.13 -1.03
CA LEU A 163 1.85 -1.11 -0.81
C LEU A 163 2.25 -2.50 -0.33
N GLU A 164 2.90 -3.27 -1.19
CA GLU A 164 3.09 -4.71 -1.02
C GLU A 164 4.55 -5.07 -1.28
N MET A 165 5.35 -5.20 -0.22
CA MET A 165 6.79 -5.47 -0.30
C MET A 165 7.55 -4.41 -1.10
N LEU A 166 8.27 -3.53 -0.41
CA LEU A 166 8.91 -2.36 -1.01
C LEU A 166 10.43 -2.32 -0.77
N GLY A 167 11.00 -3.36 -0.17
CA GLY A 167 12.33 -3.30 0.43
C GLY A 167 13.41 -4.10 -0.29
N TYR A 168 13.09 -5.07 -1.15
CA TYR A 168 14.09 -5.98 -1.70
C TYR A 168 14.49 -5.65 -3.15
N TYR A 169 15.75 -5.23 -3.34
CA TYR A 169 16.29 -4.86 -4.65
C TYR A 169 17.66 -5.45 -4.92
N ARG A 170 17.93 -5.81 -6.18
CA ARG A 170 19.22 -6.37 -6.64
C ARG A 170 19.55 -5.89 -8.06
N ASP A 171 20.81 -5.53 -8.29
CA ASP A 171 21.28 -5.06 -9.60
C ASP A 171 21.76 -6.20 -10.51
N GLU A 172 22.05 -7.36 -9.93
CA GLU A 172 22.57 -8.49 -10.69
C GLU A 172 21.51 -9.05 -11.67
N PRO A 173 21.88 -9.32 -12.94
CA PRO A 173 20.99 -10.00 -13.87
C PRO A 173 20.53 -11.38 -13.35
N GLY A 174 19.26 -11.73 -13.59
CA GLY A 174 18.69 -13.01 -13.18
C GLY A 174 18.10 -13.01 -11.76
N THR A 175 18.14 -11.87 -11.08
CA THR A 175 17.52 -11.66 -9.77
C THR A 175 16.01 -11.45 -9.86
N GLN A 176 15.50 -11.17 -11.06
CA GLN A 176 14.07 -11.04 -11.33
C GLN A 176 13.56 -12.22 -12.16
N ARG A 177 12.54 -12.89 -11.64
CA ARG A 177 11.86 -14.02 -12.28
C ARG A 177 10.46 -13.61 -12.73
N TYR A 178 9.89 -14.34 -13.68
CA TYR A 178 8.54 -14.09 -14.17
C TYR A 178 7.85 -15.40 -14.56
N PRO A 179 6.50 -15.41 -14.58
CA PRO A 179 5.75 -16.40 -15.35
C PRO A 179 6.25 -16.49 -16.81
N PRO A 180 6.01 -17.64 -17.49
CA PRO A 180 6.36 -17.78 -18.91
C PRO A 180 5.86 -16.60 -19.76
N LEU A 181 6.61 -16.27 -20.82
CA LEU A 181 6.37 -15.17 -21.76
C LEU A 181 6.61 -13.75 -21.22
N LEU A 182 6.30 -13.45 -19.95
CA LEU A 182 6.52 -12.11 -19.38
C LEU A 182 8.02 -11.73 -19.34
N ARG A 183 8.90 -12.71 -19.20
CA ARG A 183 10.37 -12.53 -19.23
C ARG A 183 10.92 -11.85 -20.49
N TYR A 184 10.16 -11.81 -21.59
CA TYR A 184 10.59 -11.17 -22.85
C TYR A 184 10.27 -9.67 -22.89
N PHE A 185 9.44 -9.17 -21.96
CA PHE A 185 8.98 -7.78 -21.94
C PHE A 185 9.53 -6.98 -20.77
N TYR A 186 10.00 -7.65 -19.72
CA TYR A 186 10.40 -7.03 -18.46
C TYR A 186 11.86 -7.31 -18.10
N PRO A 187 12.53 -6.42 -17.34
CA PRO A 187 13.96 -6.48 -17.07
C PRO A 187 14.35 -7.72 -16.25
N ALA A 188 15.58 -8.20 -16.48
CA ALA A 188 16.15 -9.35 -15.78
C ALA A 188 16.73 -9.00 -14.39
N CYS A 189 16.91 -7.72 -14.08
CA CYS A 189 17.39 -7.22 -12.80
C CYS A 189 16.21 -6.82 -11.91
N GLY A 190 16.28 -7.12 -10.61
CA GLY A 190 15.27 -6.77 -9.62
C GLY A 190 15.49 -5.40 -8.99
N ASN A 191 15.74 -4.35 -9.78
CA ASN A 191 16.08 -3.01 -9.30
C ASN A 191 15.05 -1.93 -9.70
N PHE A 192 13.79 -2.33 -9.87
CA PHE A 192 12.66 -1.47 -10.21
C PHE A 192 11.48 -1.68 -9.25
N ILE A 193 10.55 -0.73 -9.21
CA ILE A 193 9.25 -0.87 -8.55
C ILE A 193 8.16 -1.24 -9.56
N GLY A 194 7.37 -2.25 -9.25
CA GLY A 194 6.26 -2.72 -10.07
C GLY A 194 4.94 -2.03 -9.72
N PHE A 195 4.20 -1.58 -10.73
CA PHE A 195 2.82 -1.12 -10.61
C PHE A 195 1.88 -2.08 -11.36
N VAL A 196 1.17 -2.93 -10.63
CA VAL A 196 0.37 -4.01 -11.21
C VAL A 196 -1.11 -3.75 -10.99
N SER A 197 -1.91 -3.82 -12.05
CA SER A 197 -3.37 -3.64 -11.96
C SER A 197 -4.14 -4.64 -12.82
N ASN A 198 -5.46 -4.69 -12.67
CA ASN A 198 -6.33 -5.37 -13.62
C ASN A 198 -6.61 -4.49 -14.84
N LEU A 199 -7.04 -5.11 -15.95
CA LEU A 199 -7.38 -4.38 -17.19
C LEU A 199 -8.42 -3.26 -16.98
N ARG A 200 -9.35 -3.42 -16.04
CA ARG A 200 -10.38 -2.42 -15.73
C ARG A 200 -9.81 -1.16 -15.06
N SER A 201 -8.68 -1.30 -14.36
CA SER A 201 -7.99 -0.20 -13.67
C SER A 201 -6.87 0.41 -14.51
N ALA A 202 -6.65 -0.06 -15.74
CA ALA A 202 -5.53 0.35 -16.59
C ALA A 202 -5.45 1.87 -16.82
N ARG A 203 -6.59 2.56 -16.89
CA ARG A 203 -6.63 4.03 -17.03
C ARG A 203 -6.13 4.72 -15.76
N GLN A 204 -6.56 4.26 -14.59
CA GLN A 204 -6.13 4.81 -13.30
C GLN A 204 -4.68 4.44 -13.00
N LEU A 205 -4.24 3.24 -13.39
CA LEU A 205 -2.84 2.85 -13.35
C LEU A 205 -1.98 3.82 -14.16
N ARG A 206 -2.29 4.04 -15.44
CA ARG A 206 -1.54 5.01 -16.27
C ARG A 206 -1.54 6.40 -15.67
N TRP A 207 -2.69 6.88 -15.20
CA TRP A 207 -2.80 8.18 -14.55
C TRP A 207 -1.86 8.32 -13.34
N PHE A 208 -1.70 7.26 -12.54
CA PHE A 208 -0.77 7.27 -11.42
C PHE A 208 0.70 7.13 -11.87
N VAL A 209 0.99 6.24 -12.83
CA VAL A 209 2.34 6.05 -13.38
C VAL A 209 2.87 7.34 -14.00
N ASP A 210 2.06 8.07 -14.74
CA ASP A 210 2.43 9.38 -15.30
C ASP A 210 2.83 10.36 -14.19
N ALA A 211 2.09 10.37 -13.07
CA ALA A 211 2.41 11.21 -11.91
C ALA A 211 3.70 10.75 -11.19
N PHE A 212 3.95 9.44 -11.14
CA PHE A 212 5.17 8.88 -10.56
C PHE A 212 6.41 9.21 -11.39
N GLN A 213 6.35 9.02 -12.70
CA GLN A 213 7.45 9.41 -13.60
C GLN A 213 7.74 10.91 -13.57
N ALA A 214 6.71 11.74 -13.36
CA ALA A 214 6.89 13.18 -13.21
C ALA A 214 7.49 13.58 -11.84
N SER A 215 7.42 12.71 -10.83
CA SER A 215 7.79 13.02 -9.44
C SER A 215 9.03 12.24 -8.94
N SER A 216 9.49 11.25 -9.69
CA SER A 216 10.57 10.34 -9.30
C SER A 216 11.28 9.77 -10.52
N ASP A 217 12.62 9.70 -10.43
CA ASP A 217 13.47 9.02 -11.40
C ASP A 217 13.71 7.54 -11.03
N PHE A 218 13.04 7.01 -10.00
CA PHE A 218 13.20 5.61 -9.60
C PHE A 218 12.70 4.66 -10.71
N PRO A 219 13.48 3.64 -11.11
CA PRO A 219 13.07 2.71 -12.16
C PRO A 219 11.74 2.02 -11.83
N LEU A 220 10.84 1.96 -12.82
CA LEU A 220 9.53 1.33 -12.64
C LEU A 220 9.14 0.46 -13.82
N GLU A 221 8.30 -0.52 -13.52
CA GLU A 221 7.57 -1.31 -14.53
C GLU A 221 6.09 -1.30 -14.22
N ALA A 222 5.25 -1.15 -15.24
CA ALA A 222 3.80 -1.09 -15.06
C ALA A 222 3.09 -2.16 -15.92
N ALA A 223 2.11 -2.84 -15.32
CA ALA A 223 1.39 -3.92 -15.99
C ALA A 223 -0.10 -3.86 -15.64
N ALA A 224 -0.95 -3.73 -16.66
CA ALA A 224 -2.38 -4.01 -16.54
C ALA A 224 -2.67 -5.38 -17.16
N LEU A 225 -2.97 -6.37 -16.33
CA LEU A 225 -3.07 -7.77 -16.74
C LEU A 225 -4.43 -8.37 -16.32
N PRO A 226 -4.85 -9.49 -16.92
CA PRO A 226 -5.99 -10.22 -16.41
C PRO A 226 -5.77 -10.71 -14.97
N TRP A 227 -6.80 -10.65 -14.13
CA TRP A 227 -6.70 -10.96 -12.70
C TRP A 227 -6.28 -12.42 -12.41
N TRP A 228 -6.48 -13.33 -13.36
CA TRP A 228 -6.12 -14.75 -13.23
C TRP A 228 -4.64 -15.04 -13.54
N VAL A 229 -3.87 -14.06 -14.00
CA VAL A 229 -2.42 -14.21 -14.15
C VAL A 229 -1.81 -14.31 -12.74
N PRO A 230 -0.99 -15.35 -12.44
CA PRO A 230 -0.38 -15.51 -11.12
C PRO A 230 0.38 -14.25 -10.68
N GLY A 231 0.18 -13.82 -9.43
CA GLY A 231 0.78 -12.60 -8.88
C GLY A 231 -0.05 -11.33 -9.06
N VAL A 232 -0.98 -11.27 -10.01
CA VAL A 232 -1.69 -10.02 -10.32
C VAL A 232 -2.72 -9.65 -9.27
N ALA A 233 -3.41 -10.63 -8.69
CA ALA A 233 -4.44 -10.41 -7.67
C ALA A 233 -3.96 -10.70 -6.24
N LEU A 234 -2.66 -10.91 -6.03
CA LEU A 234 -2.09 -11.41 -4.78
C LEU A 234 -1.76 -10.29 -3.76
N SER A 235 -2.75 -9.44 -3.42
CA SER A 235 -2.67 -8.46 -2.31
C SER A 235 -4.05 -7.79 -2.09
N ASP A 236 -4.13 -6.85 -1.15
CA ASP A 236 -5.32 -6.11 -0.70
C ASP A 236 -6.09 -5.36 -1.81
N HIS A 237 -5.43 -4.95 -2.89
CA HIS A 237 -6.06 -4.26 -4.03
C HIS A 237 -7.15 -5.10 -4.70
N SER A 238 -7.05 -6.43 -4.61
CA SER A 238 -8.06 -7.35 -5.15
C SER A 238 -9.44 -7.15 -4.50
N SER A 239 -9.49 -6.85 -3.19
CA SER A 239 -10.70 -6.50 -2.44
C SER A 239 -11.41 -5.29 -3.04
N PHE A 240 -10.65 -4.28 -3.48
CA PHE A 240 -11.21 -3.08 -4.09
C PHE A 240 -11.77 -3.36 -5.48
N TRP A 241 -11.13 -4.24 -6.26
CA TRP A 241 -11.68 -4.70 -7.55
C TRP A 241 -13.03 -5.41 -7.39
N LEU A 242 -13.16 -6.28 -6.39
CA LEU A 242 -14.41 -6.99 -6.08
C LEU A 242 -15.56 -6.02 -5.77
N HIS A 243 -15.24 -4.86 -5.20
CA HIS A 243 -16.22 -3.82 -4.87
C HIS A 243 -16.33 -2.70 -5.93
N GLY A 244 -15.72 -2.89 -7.10
CA GLY A 244 -15.87 -2.01 -8.26
C GLY A 244 -15.03 -0.74 -8.22
N TYR A 245 -14.01 -0.69 -7.36
CA TYR A 245 -13.06 0.41 -7.28
C TYR A 245 -11.83 0.14 -8.16
N PRO A 246 -11.30 1.16 -8.85
CA PRO A 246 -9.98 1.06 -9.49
C PRO A 246 -8.90 0.87 -8.42
N ALA A 247 -8.03 -0.11 -8.61
CA ALA A 247 -6.94 -0.37 -7.67
C ALA A 247 -5.70 -0.94 -8.38
N ALA A 248 -4.54 -0.71 -7.80
CA ALA A 248 -3.26 -1.26 -8.24
C ALA A 248 -2.39 -1.65 -7.03
N MET A 249 -1.49 -2.59 -7.25
CA MET A 249 -0.46 -3.00 -6.32
C MET A 249 0.85 -2.31 -6.69
N VAL A 250 1.56 -1.80 -5.69
CA VAL A 250 2.91 -1.24 -5.76
C VAL A 250 3.81 -2.22 -5.04
N THR A 251 4.75 -2.83 -5.76
CA THR A 251 5.52 -3.96 -5.23
C THR A 251 6.92 -4.06 -5.82
N ASP A 252 7.87 -4.53 -5.03
CA ASP A 252 9.17 -5.01 -5.48
C ASP A 252 9.09 -6.40 -6.15
N THR A 253 7.88 -6.88 -6.44
CA THR A 253 7.54 -8.14 -7.10
C THR A 253 7.67 -9.40 -6.24
N ALA A 254 7.84 -9.26 -4.92
CA ALA A 254 7.62 -10.33 -3.96
C ALA A 254 8.42 -11.61 -4.28
N TYR A 255 7.76 -12.78 -4.28
CA TYR A 255 8.34 -14.09 -4.59
C TYR A 255 8.97 -14.21 -5.98
N LEU A 256 8.74 -13.25 -6.89
CA LEU A 256 9.42 -13.20 -8.17
C LEU A 256 10.86 -12.68 -8.04
N ARG A 257 11.22 -12.09 -6.89
CA ARG A 257 12.52 -11.46 -6.63
C ARG A 257 13.12 -11.85 -5.28
N ASN A 258 12.35 -11.75 -4.21
CA ASN A 258 12.81 -11.97 -2.84
C ASN A 258 12.79 -13.47 -2.48
N PRO A 259 13.95 -14.13 -2.30
CA PRO A 259 14.02 -15.54 -1.93
C PRO A 259 13.62 -15.81 -0.46
N HIS A 260 13.44 -14.76 0.34
CA HIS A 260 13.06 -14.86 1.75
C HIS A 260 11.55 -14.82 1.99
N TYR A 261 10.75 -14.55 0.95
CA TYR A 261 9.29 -14.49 1.00
C TYR A 261 8.67 -15.70 1.73
N HIS A 262 7.82 -15.42 2.72
CA HIS A 262 7.17 -16.43 3.58
C HIS A 262 8.15 -17.37 4.32
N THR A 263 9.34 -16.88 4.67
CA THR A 263 10.31 -17.65 5.46
C THR A 263 10.70 -16.91 6.75
N ALA A 264 11.36 -17.63 7.67
CA ALA A 264 11.96 -17.05 8.86
C ALA A 264 13.13 -16.08 8.57
N HIS A 265 13.57 -15.99 7.30
CA HIS A 265 14.66 -15.14 6.86
C HIS A 265 14.19 -13.83 6.23
N ASP A 266 12.87 -13.55 6.21
CA ASP A 266 12.37 -12.22 5.84
C ASP A 266 12.58 -11.23 6.99
N VAL A 267 13.83 -10.76 7.13
CA VAL A 267 14.33 -9.99 8.28
C VAL A 267 14.80 -8.59 7.86
N PRO A 268 14.83 -7.59 8.76
CA PRO A 268 15.19 -6.22 8.41
C PRO A 268 16.50 -6.07 7.63
N ALA A 269 17.51 -6.90 7.95
CA ALA A 269 18.83 -6.86 7.33
C ALA A 269 18.86 -7.23 5.84
N THR A 270 17.78 -7.82 5.28
CA THR A 270 17.74 -8.19 3.86
C THR A 270 17.28 -7.04 2.95
N LEU A 271 16.79 -5.93 3.50
CA LEU A 271 16.18 -4.83 2.76
C LEU A 271 17.19 -3.74 2.37
N ASP A 272 16.89 -3.03 1.29
CA ASP A 272 17.60 -1.86 0.79
C ASP A 272 16.79 -0.59 1.13
N TYR A 273 17.09 -0.03 2.32
CA TYR A 273 16.40 1.16 2.83
C TYR A 273 16.63 2.42 1.99
N GLY A 274 17.73 2.49 1.24
CA GLY A 274 18.02 3.62 0.34
C GLY A 274 17.03 3.68 -0.82
N ARG A 275 16.83 2.54 -1.50
CA ARG A 275 15.83 2.41 -2.57
C ARG A 275 14.41 2.48 -2.05
N MET A 276 14.14 1.86 -0.91
CA MET A 276 12.85 1.95 -0.23
C MET A 276 12.48 3.42 0.09
N ALA A 277 13.44 4.23 0.56
CA ALA A 277 13.24 5.66 0.79
C ALA A 277 12.97 6.43 -0.51
N ALA A 278 13.66 6.11 -1.60
CA ALA A 278 13.43 6.73 -2.91
C ALA A 278 12.02 6.43 -3.43
N VAL A 279 11.56 5.17 -3.35
CA VAL A 279 10.19 4.77 -3.71
C VAL A 279 9.16 5.47 -2.83
N THR A 280 9.37 5.47 -1.50
CA THR A 280 8.45 6.09 -0.53
C THR A 280 8.26 7.58 -0.81
N ARG A 281 9.36 8.31 -1.07
CA ARG A 281 9.32 9.73 -1.46
C ARG A 281 8.60 9.92 -2.80
N GLY A 282 8.90 9.08 -3.78
CA GLY A 282 8.26 9.09 -5.10
C GLY A 282 6.75 8.92 -4.99
N LEU A 283 6.27 7.95 -4.21
CA LEU A 283 4.85 7.70 -3.96
C LEU A 283 4.17 8.90 -3.28
N ALA A 284 4.75 9.46 -2.23
CA ALA A 284 4.21 10.64 -1.55
C ALA A 284 4.07 11.83 -2.51
N ALA A 285 5.11 12.12 -3.28
CA ALA A 285 5.12 13.21 -4.25
C ALA A 285 4.09 12.98 -5.37
N SER A 286 3.97 11.74 -5.85
CA SER A 286 3.00 11.36 -6.90
C SER A 286 1.58 11.58 -6.44
N VAL A 287 1.24 11.09 -5.24
CA VAL A 287 -0.10 11.24 -4.65
C VAL A 287 -0.44 12.71 -4.46
N ALA A 288 0.51 13.52 -3.99
CA ALA A 288 0.31 14.95 -3.82
C ALA A 288 0.11 15.68 -5.17
N SER A 289 0.82 15.27 -6.22
CA SER A 289 0.82 15.91 -7.53
C SER A 289 -0.28 15.42 -8.48
N LEU A 290 -1.11 14.45 -8.06
CA LEU A 290 -2.18 13.89 -8.88
C LEU A 290 -3.12 14.98 -9.43
N GLY A 291 -3.06 15.18 -10.75
CA GLY A 291 -3.93 16.11 -11.46
C GLY A 291 -5.40 15.65 -11.56
N PRO A 292 -6.27 16.35 -12.31
CA PRO A 292 -7.67 15.97 -12.52
C PRO A 292 -7.93 14.63 -13.24
N GLY A 293 -6.88 13.94 -13.70
CA GLY A 293 -6.95 12.80 -14.60
C GLY A 293 -7.69 11.59 -14.02
N GLY A 294 -8.29 10.76 -14.90
CA GLY A 294 -8.85 9.45 -14.54
C GLY A 294 -10.35 9.39 -14.18
N ALA A 295 -11.18 10.35 -14.60
CA ALA A 295 -12.63 10.38 -14.31
C ALA A 295 -13.31 9.01 -14.48
N ASN A 296 -14.11 8.60 -13.49
CA ASN A 296 -14.91 7.38 -13.52
C ASN A 296 -16.17 7.66 -14.38
N PRO A 297 -16.46 6.90 -15.46
CA PRO A 297 -17.60 7.17 -16.35
C PRO A 297 -18.99 6.99 -15.70
N GLY A 298 -19.07 6.62 -14.41
CA GLY A 298 -20.32 6.18 -13.78
C GLY A 298 -21.21 7.23 -13.10
N LYS A 299 -20.83 8.52 -13.02
CA LYS A 299 -21.71 9.56 -12.44
C LYS A 299 -21.51 10.90 -13.12
N THR A 300 -22.05 11.05 -14.33
CA THR A 300 -22.55 12.35 -14.78
C THR A 300 -23.59 12.83 -13.76
N ARG A 301 -23.39 14.01 -13.17
CA ARG A 301 -24.44 14.71 -12.41
C ARG A 301 -25.68 14.75 -13.31
N ALA A 302 -26.78 14.12 -12.88
CA ALA A 302 -28.08 14.43 -13.47
C ALA A 302 -28.32 15.93 -13.25
N PRO A 303 -28.69 16.71 -14.28
CA PRO A 303 -28.96 18.11 -14.11
C PRO A 303 -30.12 18.28 -13.14
N GLU A 304 -29.88 19.10 -12.13
CA GLU A 304 -30.85 19.53 -11.14
C GLU A 304 -32.01 20.19 -11.89
N LYS A 305 -33.16 19.51 -11.95
CA LYS A 305 -34.38 20.11 -12.50
C LYS A 305 -34.78 21.25 -11.57
N ARG A 306 -34.40 22.48 -11.95
CA ARG A 306 -35.04 23.69 -11.43
C ARG A 306 -36.54 23.58 -11.74
N ARG A 307 -37.34 23.40 -10.69
CA ARG A 307 -38.77 23.70 -10.75
C ARG A 307 -38.89 25.22 -10.75
N LEU A 308 -39.51 25.74 -11.82
CA LEU A 308 -40.19 27.04 -11.80
C LEU A 308 -41.45 26.91 -10.93
#